data_AF-A0A2V1JN49-F1
#
_entry.id   AF-A0A2V1JN49-F1
#
_cell.length_a   1.000
_cell.length_b   1.000
_cell.length_c   1.000
_cell.angle_alpha   90.00
_cell.angle_beta   90.00
_cell.angle_gamma   90.00
#
_symmetry.space_group_name_H-M   'P 1'
#
loop_
_entity.id
_entity.type
_entity.pdbx_description
1 polymer ?
#
loop_
_entity_poly.entity_id
_entity_poly.type
_entity_poly.pdbx_seq_one_letter_code
_entity_poly.pdbx_strand_id
1 'polypeptide(L)' 'MKTIYAEAQPGKVVLKEKEIPAPGKGEVLLKAKYSAMSPGTENGLQSISDFHPNGRSNQTADPDRCQDV' A
#
# COMPACT_ATOMS: atom_id res chain seq x y z
N MET A 1 -19.28 2.76 6.76
CA MET A 1 -19.46 2.74 5.27
C MET A 1 -18.72 1.53 4.72
N LYS A 2 -19.34 0.69 3.88
CA LYS A 2 -18.63 -0.41 3.19
C LYS A 2 -17.75 0.15 2.07
N THR A 3 -16.48 -0.23 2.07
CA THR A 3 -15.51 0.12 1.05
C THR A 3 -14.91 -1.13 0.43
N ILE A 4 -14.43 -0.99 -0.81
CA ILE A 4 -13.49 -1.93 -1.40
C ILE A 4 -12.08 -1.39 -1.16
N TYR A 5 -11.14 -2.26 -0.80
CA TYR A 5 -9.73 -1.94 -0.69
C TYR A 5 -8.90 -3.01 -1.41
N ALA A 6 -7.74 -2.60 -1.93
CA ALA A 6 -6.78 -3.51 -2.54
C ALA A 6 -5.87 -4.09 -1.45
N GLU A 7 -5.75 -5.41 -1.42
CA GLU A 7 -4.82 -6.14 -0.57
C GLU A 7 -3.70 -6.75 -1.41
N ALA A 8 -2.46 -6.46 -1.03
CA ALA A 8 -1.27 -7.04 -1.61
C ALA A 8 -1.09 -8.49 -1.13
N GLN A 9 -0.90 -9.41 -2.06
CA GLN A 9 -0.48 -10.78 -1.79
C GLN A 9 0.74 -11.10 -2.66
N PRO A 10 1.57 -12.09 -2.29
CA PRO A 10 2.70 -12.47 -3.13
C PRO A 10 2.26 -12.76 -4.57
N GLY A 11 2.77 -11.97 -5.51
CA GLY A 11 2.51 -12.10 -6.95
C GLY A 11 1.13 -11.64 -7.44
N LYS A 12 0.26 -11.07 -6.58
CA LYS A 12 -1.06 -10.59 -7.01
C LYS A 12 -1.67 -9.55 -6.07
N VAL A 13 -2.63 -8.79 -6.59
CA VAL A 13 -3.47 -7.88 -5.79
C VAL A 13 -4.90 -8.42 -5.79
N VAL A 14 -5.54 -8.45 -4.61
CA VAL A 14 -6.91 -8.92 -4.44
C VAL A 14 -7.78 -7.80 -3.88
N LEU A 15 -8.98 -7.62 -4.43
CA LEU A 15 -9.96 -6.68 -3.91
C LEU A 15 -10.73 -7.32 -2.76
N LYS A 16 -10.84 -6.63 -1.63
CA LYS A 16 -11.60 -7.05 -0.46
C LYS A 16 -12.53 -5.95 0.02
N GLU A 17 -13.58 -6.35 0.72
CA GLU A 17 -14.50 -5.41 1.36
C GLU A 17 -14.14 -5.21 2.83
N LYS A 18 -14.31 -3.98 3.32
CA LYS A 18 -14.22 -3.67 4.74
C LYS A 18 -15.18 -2.54 5.08
N GLU A 19 -15.66 -2.54 6.33
CA GLU A 19 -16.36 -1.40 6.88
C GLU A 19 -15.38 -0.37 7.46
N ILE A 20 -15.49 0.87 6.99
CA ILE A 20 -14.76 2.02 7.56
C ILE A 20 -15.67 2.70 8.62
N PRO A 21 -15.15 2.96 9.84
CA PRO A 21 -15.87 3.70 10.87
C PRO A 21 -16.07 5.18 10.49
N ALA A 22 -16.88 5.89 11.28
CA ALA A 22 -17.00 7.34 11.15
C ALA A 22 -15.67 8.03 11.54
N PRO A 23 -15.33 9.18 10.92
CA PRO A 23 -14.11 9.91 11.26
C PRO A 23 -14.18 10.45 12.70
N GLY A 24 -13.05 10.42 13.40
CA GLY A 24 -12.88 11.03 14.72
C GLY A 24 -12.79 12.55 14.68
N LYS A 25 -12.51 13.17 15.84
CA LYS A 25 -12.37 14.62 15.95
C LYS A 25 -11.12 15.09 15.19
N GLY A 26 -11.33 15.90 14.15
CA GLY A 26 -10.26 16.42 13.29
C GLY A 26 -9.93 15.54 12.09
N GLU A 27 -10.56 14.37 11.96
CA GLU A 27 -10.42 13.50 10.80
C GLU A 27 -11.48 13.80 9.74
N VAL A 28 -11.19 13.49 8.48
CA VAL A 28 -12.12 13.65 7.37
C VAL A 28 -12.21 12.33 6.60
N LEU A 29 -13.44 11.87 6.37
CA LEU A 29 -13.70 10.72 5.51
C LEU A 29 -14.01 11.20 4.09
N LEU A 30 -13.15 10.84 3.14
CA LEU A 30 -13.26 11.25 1.73
C LEU A 30 -13.61 10.06 0.85
N LYS A 31 -14.52 10.28 -0.11
CA LYS A 31 -14.81 9.32 -1.19
C LYS A 31 -13.98 9.66 -2.43
N ALA A 32 -12.92 8.89 -2.66
CA ALA A 32 -12.14 9.01 -3.89
C ALA A 32 -12.94 8.49 -5.09
N LYS A 33 -12.92 9.24 -6.20
CA LYS A 33 -13.46 8.76 -7.50
C LYS A 33 -12.41 8.00 -8.31
N TYR A 34 -11.15 8.41 -8.17
CA TYR A 34 -9.99 7.86 -8.87
C TYR A 34 -8.80 7.85 -7.93
N SER A 35 -7.90 6.90 -8.13
CA SER A 35 -6.59 6.82 -7.48
C SER A 35 -5.56 6.31 -8.48
N ALA A 36 -4.32 6.77 -8.34
CA ALA A 36 -3.18 6.26 -9.10
C ALA A 36 -2.22 5.53 -8.16
N MET A 37 -1.44 4.60 -8.71
CA MET A 37 -0.34 3.98 -7.98
C MET A 37 0.91 4.84 -8.18
N SER A 38 1.60 5.14 -7.09
CA SER A 38 2.91 5.79 -7.15
C SER A 38 4.02 4.73 -7.22
N PRO A 39 5.24 5.10 -7.66
CA PRO A 39 6.39 4.19 -7.63
C PRO A 39 6.64 3.59 -6.23
N GLY A 40 6.34 4.34 -5.17
CA GLY A 40 6.44 3.84 -3.79
C GLY A 40 5.44 2.72 -3.48
N THR A 41 4.20 2.82 -4.00
CA THR A 41 3.21 1.74 -3.89
C THR A 41 3.65 0.51 -4.68
N GLU A 42 4.17 0.69 -5.90
CA GLU A 42 4.64 -0.42 -6.75
C GLU A 42 5.81 -1.18 -6.10
N ASN A 43 6.83 -0.47 -5.61
CA ASN A 43 7.96 -1.07 -4.91
C ASN A 43 7.53 -1.84 -3.65
N GLY A 44 6.58 -1.29 -2.89
CA GLY A 44 6.03 -1.97 -1.71
C GLY A 44 5.35 -3.28 -2.06
N LEU A 45 4.56 -3.32 -3.13
CA LEU A 45 3.91 -4.55 -3.62
C LEU A 45 4.92 -5.59 -4.10
N GLN A 46 5.98 -5.17 -4.79
CA GLN A 46 7.03 -6.06 -5.26
C GLN A 46 7.84 -6.68 -4.11
N SER A 47 8.11 -5.91 -3.04
CA SER A 47 8.78 -6.43 -1.84
C SER A 47 7.98 -7.54 -1.13
N ILE A 48 6.64 -7.51 -1.24
CA ILE A 48 5.75 -8.51 -0.66
C ILE A 48 5.76 -9.81 -1.50
N SER A 49 6.02 -9.73 -2.81
CA SER A 49 6.22 -10.92 -3.65
C SER A 49 7.59 -11.57 -3.49
N ASP A 50 8.58 -10.82 -3.02
CA ASP A 50 9.97 -11.27 -2.89
C ASP A 50 10.28 -11.93 -1.53
N PHE A 51 9.27 -12.14 -0.69
CA PHE A 51 9.42 -12.87 0.58
C PHE A 51 9.72 -14.36 0.34
N HIS A 52 11.01 -14.67 0.15
CA HIS A 52 11.53 -16.03 0.27
C HIS A 52 11.47 -16.47 1.75
N PRO A 53 11.03 -17.71 2.06
CA PRO A 53 10.93 -18.22 3.44
C PRO A 53 12.28 -18.35 4.17
N ASN A 54 13.39 -18.19 3.46
CA ASN A 54 14.75 -18.17 4.03
C ASN A 54 15.32 -16.75 3.90
N GLY A 55 15.13 -15.96 4.95
CA GLY A 55 15.33 -14.50 4.99
C GLY A 55 16.67 -13.99 4.47
N ARG A 56 16.62 -13.31 3.31
CA ARG A 56 17.61 -12.31 2.91
C ARG A 56 16.89 -11.11 2.29
N SER A 57 16.50 -10.16 3.13
CA SER A 57 16.05 -8.84 2.71
C SER A 57 17.28 -8.01 2.31
N ASN A 58 17.66 -8.03 1.04
CA ASN A 58 18.68 -7.12 0.49
C ASN A 58 18.06 -5.82 -0.01
N GLN A 59 17.28 -5.15 0.82
CA GLN A 59 16.89 -3.75 0.59
C GLN A 59 17.11 -2.99 1.89
N THR A 60 18.35 -2.60 2.12
CA THR A 60 18.63 -1.43 2.97
C THR A 60 17.93 -0.27 2.27
N ALA A 61 16.81 0.19 2.82
CA ALA A 61 16.20 1.43 2.41
C ALA A 61 17.24 2.53 2.60
N ASP A 62 17.77 3.07 1.50
CA ASP A 62 18.58 4.28 1.52
C ASP A 62 17.62 5.45 1.83
N PRO A 63 17.71 6.08 3.01
CA PRO A 63 16.79 7.14 3.41
C PRO A 63 16.97 8.44 2.61
N ASP A 64 18.01 8.56 1.77
CA ASP A 64 18.31 9.79 1.02
C ASP A 64 17.68 9.85 -0.38
N ARG A 65 16.96 8.83 -0.84
CA ARG A 65 16.34 8.81 -2.17
C ARG A 65 14.98 9.54 -2.24
N CYS A 66 14.89 10.65 -1.52
CA CYS A 66 13.81 11.63 -1.59
C CYS A 66 14.34 12.99 -2.09
N GLN A 67 15.18 13.01 -3.12
CA GLN A 67 15.41 14.21 -3.92
C GLN A 67 15.56 13.76 -5.36
N ASP A 68 14.49 13.93 -6.13
CA ASP A 68 14.53 14.51 -7.48
C ASP A 68 13.11 14.46 -8.04
N VAL A 69 12.58 15.66 -8.26
CA VAL A 69 11.28 15.98 -8.83
C VAL A 69 11.29 15.69 -10.33
#